data_AF-A0A669NV91-F1
#
_entry.id   AF-A0A669NV91-F1
#
_cell.length_a   1.000
_cell.length_b   1.000
_cell.length_c   1.000
_cell.angle_alpha   90.00
_cell.angle_beta   90.00
_cell.angle_gamma   90.00
#
_symmetry.space_group_name_H-M   'P 1'
#
loop_
_entity.id
_entity.type
_entity.pdbx_description
1 polymer ?
#
loop_
_entity_poly.entity_id
_entity_poly.type
_entity_poly.pdbx_seq_one_letter_code
_entity_poly.pdbx_strand_id
1 'polypeptide(L)'
;MPILEHPAYPPATLLCLESLVPCRESQVSMLLSIFGERQQLSFPSIFIYGHTSSGKTYVMKTLLNTLQLPHVFVNCVECFTSRLLLEEILIQLQNGSSETKQASPVPCDTFNDFVRLFKQALVSQNLQDQTVYVVLDRAEQLREMEANVLPAFLRLQELTDRNVTVILLSEIVWEMFRPNTGCFEPFILYFPDYSIGHLQKILSQNHPPEYSADFYSAYINILLGVFYMVCRDLKELQHLAALNFSKYCEPVVRREAKERDTRKLWKNIEPHLKKAMQTVYLREISSSQWERLQCEEEPGQIKGLSAHAHVELPYYSKFLLIAAYLASYNPVRTDKRFFLKHHGKIKKTNFMKKHEKTSNHLLGPKPFPLDRLLAILYSIVDNRVAPTANIFSQITSLVTLQLLSVVGNNDQLDGPRYKCTVSLDFIRAIARTVNFDIIKYLYDFL
;
A
#
# COMPACT_ATOMS: atom_id res chain seq x y z
N MET A 1 18.97 31.64 -15.26
CA MET A 1 20.10 31.55 -14.32
C MET A 1 19.93 30.25 -13.56
N PRO A 2 20.97 29.41 -13.40
CA PRO A 2 20.83 28.20 -12.60
C PRO A 2 20.43 28.61 -11.17
N ILE A 3 19.42 27.93 -10.63
CA ILE A 3 18.93 28.17 -9.26
C ILE A 3 19.87 27.48 -8.27
N LEU A 4 20.60 26.45 -8.73
CA LEU A 4 21.63 25.74 -8.00
C LEU A 4 23.02 26.29 -8.33
N GLU A 5 23.66 26.92 -7.36
CA GLU A 5 25.08 27.29 -7.42
C GLU A 5 25.83 26.54 -6.32
N HIS A 6 26.83 25.73 -6.70
CA HIS A 6 27.78 25.14 -5.75
C HIS A 6 29.20 25.20 -6.33
N PRO A 7 30.20 25.71 -5.56
CA PRO A 7 31.55 25.93 -6.09
C PRO A 7 32.30 24.64 -6.44
N ALA A 8 31.95 23.52 -5.81
CA ALA A 8 32.65 22.24 -5.99
C ALA A 8 32.20 21.40 -7.21
N TYR A 9 31.08 21.75 -7.86
CA TYR A 9 30.50 20.92 -8.92
C TYR A 9 30.30 21.68 -10.24
N PRO A 10 30.52 21.04 -11.40
CA PRO A 10 30.40 21.70 -12.68
C PRO A 10 28.97 22.20 -12.93
N PRO A 11 28.78 23.42 -13.46
CA PRO A 11 27.45 24.00 -13.67
C PRO A 11 26.59 23.19 -14.66
N ALA A 12 27.23 22.43 -15.56
CA ALA A 12 26.54 21.55 -16.50
C ALA A 12 25.85 20.36 -15.81
N THR A 13 26.43 19.80 -14.73
CA THR A 13 25.79 18.72 -13.98
C THR A 13 24.64 19.24 -13.12
N LEU A 14 24.76 20.47 -12.61
CA LEU A 14 23.69 21.16 -11.89
C LEU A 14 22.50 21.47 -12.80
N LEU A 15 22.74 21.92 -14.04
CA LEU A 15 21.68 22.11 -15.04
C LEU A 15 21.01 20.79 -15.46
N CYS A 16 21.76 19.69 -15.53
CA CYS A 16 21.22 18.36 -15.77
C CYS A 16 20.37 17.87 -14.58
N LEU A 17 20.76 18.20 -13.35
CA LEU A 17 19.98 17.91 -12.16
C LEU A 17 18.68 18.72 -12.10
N GLU A 18 18.71 20.00 -12.50
CA GLU A 18 17.51 20.85 -12.59
C GLU A 18 16.51 20.33 -13.62
N SER A 19 16.98 19.79 -14.75
CA SER A 19 16.08 19.23 -15.76
C SER A 19 15.46 17.90 -15.33
N LEU A 20 16.20 17.08 -14.59
CA LEU A 20 15.73 15.77 -14.10
C LEU A 20 14.81 15.88 -12.87
N VAL A 21 15.04 16.86 -12.00
CA VAL A 21 14.31 17.00 -10.73
C VAL A 21 13.58 18.35 -10.65
N PRO A 22 12.49 18.53 -11.42
CA PRO A 22 11.68 19.73 -11.34
C PRO A 22 11.05 19.92 -9.96
N CYS A 23 10.91 21.18 -9.51
CA CYS A 23 10.17 21.58 -8.30
C CYS A 23 10.77 21.10 -6.96
N ARG A 24 12.04 20.67 -6.94
CA ARG A 24 12.79 20.28 -5.73
C ARG A 24 14.11 21.02 -5.58
N GLU A 25 14.19 22.21 -6.15
CA GLU A 25 15.41 23.00 -6.22
C GLU A 25 15.94 23.32 -4.81
N SER A 26 15.06 23.68 -3.87
CA SER A 26 15.44 24.00 -2.49
C SER A 26 15.98 22.78 -1.73
N GLN A 27 15.36 21.60 -1.87
CA GLN A 27 15.82 20.38 -1.19
C GLN A 27 17.14 19.90 -1.76
N VAL A 28 17.30 19.95 -3.09
CA VAL A 28 18.55 19.59 -3.76
C VAL A 28 19.66 20.55 -3.37
N SER A 29 19.40 21.86 -3.33
CA SER A 29 20.37 22.87 -2.86
C SER A 29 20.84 22.59 -1.43
N MET A 30 19.91 22.27 -0.52
CA MET A 30 20.23 21.94 0.87
C MET A 30 21.02 20.63 0.99
N LEU A 31 20.70 19.60 0.19
CA LEU A 31 21.48 18.36 0.18
C LEU A 31 22.89 18.58 -0.39
N LEU A 32 23.02 19.37 -1.46
CA LEU A 32 24.33 19.72 -2.03
C LEU A 32 25.20 20.48 -1.04
N SER A 33 24.64 21.43 -0.30
CA SER A 33 25.40 22.17 0.72
C SER A 33 25.81 21.30 1.91
N ILE A 34 25.01 20.30 2.26
CA ILE A 34 25.33 19.33 3.31
C ILE A 34 26.43 18.35 2.87
N PHE A 35 26.40 17.91 1.61
CA PHE A 35 27.44 17.01 1.07
C PHE A 35 28.77 17.72 0.85
N GLY A 36 28.75 19.02 0.53
CA GLY A 36 29.95 19.83 0.41
C GLY A 36 30.95 19.25 -0.60
N GLU A 37 32.22 19.22 -0.22
CA GLU A 37 33.28 18.57 -1.01
C GLU A 37 33.48 17.11 -0.57
N ARG A 38 33.93 16.25 -1.48
CA ARG A 38 34.11 14.81 -1.22
C ARG A 38 35.04 14.49 -0.03
N GLN A 39 35.97 15.39 0.29
CA GLN A 39 36.95 15.23 1.37
C GLN A 39 36.45 15.77 2.71
N GLN A 40 35.40 16.59 2.71
CA GLN A 40 34.86 17.19 3.93
C GLN A 40 34.06 16.14 4.70
N LEU A 41 34.06 16.25 6.03
CA LEU A 41 33.24 15.42 6.89
C LEU A 41 31.80 15.94 6.86
N SER A 42 30.90 15.15 6.30
CA SER A 42 29.46 15.37 6.35
C SER A 42 28.87 14.86 7.68
N PHE A 43 27.59 15.12 7.89
CA PHE A 43 26.87 14.58 9.06
C PHE A 43 26.94 13.04 9.11
N PRO A 44 27.00 12.43 10.32
CA PRO A 44 27.00 10.98 10.46
C PRO A 44 25.74 10.32 9.91
N SER A 45 24.60 10.96 10.19
CA SER A 45 23.30 10.49 9.75
C SER A 45 22.37 11.62 9.34
N ILE A 46 21.66 11.39 8.24
CA ILE A 46 20.65 12.29 7.69
C ILE A 46 19.35 11.50 7.61
N PHE A 47 18.29 12.06 8.18
CA PHE A 47 16.97 11.45 8.18
C PHE A 47 16.04 12.26 7.28
N ILE A 48 15.66 11.68 6.14
CA ILE A 48 14.78 12.31 5.16
C ILE A 48 13.39 11.69 5.28
N TYR A 49 12.39 12.51 5.60
CA TYR A 49 11.01 12.07 5.68
C TYR A 49 10.06 12.90 4.82
N GLY A 50 8.94 12.31 4.46
CA GLY A 50 7.88 12.93 3.67
C GLY A 50 6.91 11.87 3.16
N HIS A 51 5.78 12.23 2.55
CA HIS A 51 4.80 11.24 2.11
C HIS A 51 5.31 10.34 0.97
N THR A 52 4.56 9.28 0.67
CA THR A 52 4.71 8.51 -0.58
C THR A 52 4.67 9.46 -1.79
N SER A 53 5.38 9.09 -2.86
CA SER A 53 5.46 9.88 -4.10
C SER A 53 6.07 11.30 -4.00
N SER A 54 6.64 11.71 -2.87
CA SER A 54 7.33 13.02 -2.76
C SER A 54 8.67 13.08 -3.51
N GLY A 55 9.16 11.94 -4.02
CA GLY A 55 10.35 11.84 -4.86
C GLY A 55 11.66 11.56 -4.10
N LYS A 56 11.62 11.32 -2.79
CA LYS A 56 12.83 11.10 -1.94
C LYS A 56 13.86 10.17 -2.57
N THR A 57 13.46 8.93 -2.88
CA THR A 57 14.32 7.92 -3.50
C THR A 57 14.83 8.35 -4.88
N TYR A 58 13.99 9.00 -5.68
CA TYR A 58 14.37 9.47 -7.01
C TYR A 58 15.43 10.56 -6.93
N VAL A 59 15.20 11.60 -6.12
CA VAL A 59 16.15 12.70 -5.90
C VAL A 59 17.47 12.18 -5.35
N MET A 60 17.44 11.27 -4.39
CA MET A 60 18.66 10.73 -3.80
C MET A 60 19.47 9.92 -4.81
N LYS A 61 18.80 9.06 -5.60
CA LYS A 61 19.47 8.27 -6.64
C LYS A 61 20.03 9.16 -7.76
N THR A 62 19.25 10.13 -8.25
CA THR A 62 19.72 11.04 -9.31
C THR A 62 20.90 11.87 -8.83
N LEU A 63 20.85 12.40 -7.61
CA LEU A 63 21.93 13.19 -7.03
C LEU A 63 23.20 12.36 -6.86
N LEU A 64 23.14 11.17 -6.27
CA LEU A 64 24.33 10.34 -6.07
C LEU A 64 24.95 9.86 -7.39
N ASN A 65 24.11 9.50 -8.37
CA ASN A 65 24.57 9.05 -9.68
C ASN A 65 25.20 10.17 -10.51
N THR A 66 24.58 11.36 -10.52
CA THR A 66 25.09 12.51 -11.29
C THR A 66 26.39 13.07 -10.72
N LEU A 67 26.54 13.09 -9.40
CA LEU A 67 27.77 13.53 -8.73
C LEU A 67 28.85 12.43 -8.70
N GLN A 68 28.50 11.20 -9.13
CA GLN A 68 29.34 10.01 -9.10
C GLN A 68 29.98 9.80 -7.72
N LEU A 69 29.18 9.94 -6.66
CA LEU A 69 29.63 9.72 -5.28
C LEU A 69 29.61 8.21 -4.97
N PRO A 70 30.60 7.68 -4.22
CA PRO A 70 30.59 6.29 -3.81
C PRO A 70 29.42 6.08 -2.85
N HIS A 71 28.44 5.28 -3.28
CA HIS A 71 27.23 5.08 -2.51
C HIS A 71 26.70 3.65 -2.62
N VAL A 72 25.95 3.27 -1.60
CA VAL A 72 25.25 2.00 -1.47
C VAL A 72 23.77 2.31 -1.33
N PHE A 73 22.93 1.55 -2.01
CA PHE A 73 21.48 1.74 -1.95
C PHE A 73 20.80 0.43 -1.55
N VAL A 74 20.24 0.38 -0.34
CA VAL A 74 19.60 -0.82 0.20
C VAL A 74 18.14 -0.53 0.55
N ASN A 75 17.26 -1.47 0.21
CA ASN A 75 15.86 -1.44 0.58
C ASN A 75 15.65 -2.28 1.85
N CYS A 76 15.22 -1.65 2.94
CA CYS A 76 15.00 -2.34 4.21
C CYS A 76 13.83 -3.35 4.17
N VAL A 77 12.93 -3.25 3.18
CA VAL A 77 11.83 -4.24 3.03
C VAL A 77 12.33 -5.56 2.46
N GLU A 78 13.35 -5.53 1.60
CA GLU A 78 13.97 -6.75 1.07
C GLU A 78 14.83 -7.43 2.15
N CYS A 79 15.44 -6.63 3.01
CA CYS A 79 16.32 -7.08 4.09
C CYS A 79 15.57 -7.24 5.42
N PHE A 80 14.79 -8.31 5.57
CA PHE A 80 14.00 -8.57 6.79
C PHE A 80 14.83 -9.07 7.99
N THR A 81 16.11 -9.40 7.80
CA THR A 81 17.04 -9.74 8.90
C THR A 81 18.25 -8.82 8.90
N SER A 82 18.83 -8.61 10.09
CA SER A 82 20.03 -7.79 10.30
C SER A 82 21.20 -8.29 9.46
N ARG A 83 21.39 -9.61 9.43
CA ARG A 83 22.41 -10.27 8.62
C ARG A 83 22.30 -9.94 7.12
N LEU A 84 21.11 -10.09 6.53
CA LEU A 84 20.91 -9.79 5.10
C LEU A 84 21.22 -8.33 4.78
N LEU A 85 20.78 -7.41 5.65
CA LEU A 85 21.05 -5.98 5.49
C LEU A 85 22.56 -5.69 5.48
N LEU A 86 23.31 -6.27 6.42
CA LEU A 86 24.75 -6.06 6.54
C LEU A 86 25.52 -6.71 5.39
N GLU A 87 25.13 -7.93 4.98
CA GLU A 87 25.72 -8.63 3.84
C GLU A 87 25.49 -7.84 2.53
N GLU A 88 24.28 -7.34 2.28
CA GLU A 88 23.95 -6.58 1.07
C GLU A 88 24.78 -5.28 0.97
N ILE A 89 24.94 -4.56 2.08
CA ILE A 89 25.78 -3.35 2.11
C ILE A 89 27.24 -3.70 1.77
N LEU A 90 27.78 -4.77 2.35
CA LEU A 90 29.16 -5.19 2.09
C LEU A 90 29.35 -5.66 0.64
N ILE A 91 28.38 -6.40 0.09
CA ILE A 91 28.42 -6.89 -1.30
C ILE A 91 28.40 -5.72 -2.28
N GLN A 92 27.51 -4.74 -2.09
CA GLN A 92 27.42 -3.57 -2.96
C GLN A 92 28.68 -2.71 -2.90
N LEU A 93 29.27 -2.55 -1.71
CA LEU A 93 30.58 -1.91 -1.58
C LEU A 93 31.61 -2.68 -2.40
N GLN A 94 31.80 -3.97 -2.13
CA GLN A 94 32.83 -4.79 -2.79
C GLN A 94 32.67 -4.82 -4.32
N ASN A 95 31.45 -4.90 -4.84
CA ASN A 95 31.17 -4.92 -6.28
C ASN A 95 31.52 -3.61 -6.99
N GLY A 96 31.53 -2.48 -6.28
CA GLY A 96 32.00 -1.20 -6.82
C GLY A 96 33.47 -1.20 -7.26
N SER A 97 34.24 -2.26 -6.94
CA SER A 97 35.68 -2.33 -7.20
C SER A 97 36.11 -3.17 -8.42
N SER A 98 35.31 -4.11 -8.94
CA SER A 98 35.78 -5.03 -10.00
C SER A 98 34.66 -5.79 -10.71
N GLU A 99 34.54 -5.63 -12.03
CA GLU A 99 33.71 -6.50 -12.90
C GLU A 99 34.18 -7.98 -12.95
N THR A 100 35.23 -8.38 -12.23
CA THR A 100 35.91 -9.67 -12.47
C THR A 100 36.13 -10.56 -11.25
N LYS A 101 35.60 -10.25 -10.07
CA LYS A 101 35.55 -11.23 -8.96
C LYS A 101 34.18 -11.23 -8.33
N GLN A 102 33.41 -12.29 -8.60
CA GLN A 102 32.26 -12.65 -7.75
C GLN A 102 32.77 -12.70 -6.30
N ALA A 103 32.44 -11.68 -5.52
CA ALA A 103 32.75 -11.67 -4.11
C ALA A 103 32.07 -12.88 -3.47
N SER A 104 32.85 -13.79 -2.90
CA SER A 104 32.31 -14.81 -2.02
C SER A 104 31.53 -14.09 -0.90
N PRO A 105 30.27 -14.46 -0.61
CA PRO A 105 29.53 -13.85 0.49
C PRO A 105 30.35 -14.07 1.76
N VAL A 106 30.94 -13.01 2.29
CA VAL A 106 31.63 -13.07 3.57
C VAL A 106 30.51 -13.12 4.61
N PRO A 107 30.35 -14.21 5.36
CA PRO A 107 29.29 -14.30 6.35
C PRO A 107 29.49 -13.20 7.39
N CYS A 108 28.48 -12.36 7.53
CA CYS A 108 28.47 -11.26 8.47
C CYS A 108 27.41 -11.53 9.53
N ASP A 109 27.81 -12.25 10.59
CA ASP A 109 26.86 -12.69 11.63
C ASP A 109 26.63 -11.62 12.71
N THR A 110 27.56 -10.67 12.89
CA THR A 110 27.44 -9.62 13.92
C THR A 110 27.75 -8.23 13.37
N PHE A 111 27.19 -7.21 14.01
CA PHE A 111 27.49 -5.81 13.67
C PHE A 111 28.97 -5.46 13.87
N ASN A 112 29.68 -6.10 14.79
CA ASN A 112 31.12 -5.87 14.98
C ASN A 112 31.93 -6.44 13.81
N ASP A 113 31.58 -7.64 13.35
CA ASP A 113 32.18 -8.21 12.14
C ASP A 113 31.91 -7.33 10.93
N PHE A 114 30.69 -6.76 10.82
CA PHE A 114 30.37 -5.76 9.80
C PHE A 114 31.30 -4.56 9.87
N VAL A 115 31.49 -3.93 11.04
CA VAL A 115 32.37 -2.76 11.18
C VAL A 115 33.81 -3.09 10.78
N ARG A 116 34.32 -4.26 11.16
CA ARG A 116 35.67 -4.71 10.78
C ARG A 116 35.78 -4.90 9.26
N LEU A 117 34.84 -5.63 8.65
CA LEU A 117 34.84 -5.91 7.21
C LEU A 117 34.59 -4.64 6.39
N PHE A 118 33.77 -3.73 6.88
CA PHE A 118 33.50 -2.44 6.26
C PHE A 118 34.76 -1.57 6.23
N LYS A 119 35.52 -1.49 7.33
CA LYS A 119 36.84 -0.81 7.36
C LYS A 119 37.80 -1.40 6.33
N GLN A 120 37.86 -2.73 6.25
CA GLN A 120 38.73 -3.42 5.31
C GLN A 120 38.32 -3.16 3.85
N ALA A 121 37.02 -3.20 3.56
CA ALA A 121 36.48 -2.89 2.24
C ALA A 121 36.82 -1.46 1.82
N LEU A 122 36.66 -0.48 2.72
CA LEU A 122 36.95 0.91 2.42
C LEU A 122 38.44 1.16 2.11
N VAL A 123 39.33 0.52 2.87
CA VAL A 123 40.78 0.57 2.64
C VAL A 123 41.13 -0.05 1.29
N SER A 124 40.53 -1.19 0.93
CA SER A 124 40.77 -1.87 -0.34
C SER A 124 40.38 -1.05 -1.58
N GLN A 125 39.44 -0.13 -1.43
CA GLN A 125 38.90 0.70 -2.52
C GLN A 125 39.55 2.07 -2.62
N ASN A 126 40.54 2.37 -1.77
CA ASN A 126 41.21 3.67 -1.71
C ASN A 126 40.24 4.85 -1.48
N LEU A 127 39.10 4.59 -0.83
CA LEU A 127 38.05 5.56 -0.49
C LEU A 127 38.32 6.26 0.86
N GLN A 128 39.56 6.30 1.31
CA GLN A 128 39.90 6.80 2.66
C GLN A 128 39.67 8.30 2.80
N ASP A 129 39.83 9.05 1.71
CA ASP A 129 39.70 10.50 1.66
C ASP A 129 38.34 10.95 1.09
N GLN A 130 37.39 10.03 0.92
CA GLN A 130 36.08 10.33 0.32
C GLN A 130 34.93 9.95 1.25
N THR A 131 33.88 10.78 1.26
CA THR A 131 32.59 10.48 1.88
C THR A 131 31.92 9.28 1.19
N VAL A 132 31.65 8.20 1.93
CA VAL A 132 30.83 7.07 1.45
C VAL A 132 29.39 7.19 1.96
N TYR A 133 28.43 7.11 1.05
CA TYR A 133 27.01 7.25 1.38
C TYR A 133 26.32 5.89 1.48
N VAL A 134 25.68 5.61 2.60
CA VAL A 134 24.84 4.42 2.78
C VAL A 134 23.39 4.85 2.85
N VAL A 135 22.63 4.62 1.78
CA VAL A 135 21.21 4.99 1.71
C VAL A 135 20.36 3.79 2.06
N LEU A 136 19.57 3.92 3.11
CA LEU A 136 18.59 2.93 3.57
C LEU A 136 17.19 3.44 3.22
N ASP A 137 16.59 2.82 2.20
CA ASP A 137 15.22 3.11 1.78
C ASP A 137 14.20 2.35 2.65
N ARG A 138 13.07 3.00 2.92
CA ARG A 138 12.00 2.50 3.83
C ARG A 138 12.55 2.08 5.20
N ALA A 139 13.29 2.99 5.82
CA ALA A 139 13.96 2.79 7.10
C ALA A 139 13.02 2.44 8.28
N GLU A 140 11.70 2.53 8.10
CA GLU A 140 10.66 2.17 9.09
C GLU A 140 10.81 0.74 9.59
N GLN A 141 11.21 -0.16 8.70
CA GLN A 141 11.42 -1.58 9.02
C GLN A 141 12.58 -1.79 9.99
N LEU A 142 13.56 -0.88 10.06
CA LEU A 142 14.68 -0.98 11.00
C LEU A 142 14.22 -0.95 12.47
N ARG A 143 13.00 -0.47 12.75
CA ARG A 143 12.43 -0.46 14.11
C ARG A 143 11.93 -1.84 14.55
N GLU A 144 11.51 -2.67 13.61
CA GLU A 144 11.01 -4.02 13.86
C GLU A 144 12.14 -5.06 13.94
N MET A 145 13.33 -4.70 13.47
CA MET A 145 14.55 -5.49 13.58
C MET A 145 15.13 -5.44 15.00
N GLU A 146 16.40 -5.84 15.16
CA GLU A 146 17.08 -5.78 16.44
C GLU A 146 17.30 -4.33 16.93
N ALA A 147 17.08 -4.10 18.23
CA ALA A 147 17.08 -2.77 18.83
C ALA A 147 18.44 -2.02 18.76
N ASN A 148 19.53 -2.75 18.54
CA ASN A 148 20.89 -2.23 18.40
C ASN A 148 21.20 -1.70 16.99
N VAL A 149 20.49 -2.16 15.96
CA VAL A 149 20.81 -1.89 14.55
C VAL A 149 20.68 -0.39 14.23
N LEU A 150 19.55 0.23 14.58
CA LEU A 150 19.32 1.64 14.31
C LEU A 150 20.34 2.56 15.02
N PRO A 151 20.56 2.46 16.36
CA PRO A 151 21.60 3.23 17.04
C PRO A 151 22.99 3.03 16.45
N ALA A 152 23.32 1.81 16.03
CA ALA A 152 24.62 1.48 15.47
C ALA A 152 24.82 2.11 14.08
N PHE A 153 23.79 2.16 13.23
CA PHE A 153 23.84 2.88 11.96
C PHE A 153 23.95 4.40 12.14
N LEU A 154 23.25 4.99 13.11
CA LEU A 154 23.33 6.44 13.36
C LEU A 154 24.74 6.88 13.80
N ARG A 155 25.47 6.00 14.50
CA ARG A 155 26.86 6.20 14.96
C ARG A 155 27.89 5.50 14.09
N LEU A 156 27.53 5.08 12.87
CA LEU A 156 28.43 4.28 12.03
C LEU A 156 29.73 5.02 11.71
N GLN A 157 29.67 6.34 11.51
CA GLN A 157 30.86 7.19 11.30
C GLN A 157 31.84 7.11 12.48
N GLU A 158 31.34 7.15 13.72
CA GLU A 158 32.16 7.06 14.94
C GLU A 158 32.71 5.66 15.17
N LEU A 159 31.89 4.62 14.95
CA LEU A 159 32.31 3.22 15.10
C LEU A 159 33.36 2.84 14.05
N THR A 160 33.20 3.35 12.83
CA THR A 160 34.13 3.06 11.74
C THR A 160 35.38 3.94 11.77
N ASP A 161 35.31 5.12 12.40
CA ASP A 161 36.32 6.19 12.33
C ASP A 161 36.70 6.51 10.87
N ARG A 162 35.67 6.54 10.01
CA ARG A 162 35.78 6.78 8.57
C ARG A 162 34.67 7.72 8.13
N ASN A 163 34.89 8.42 7.01
CA ASN A 163 33.95 9.38 6.48
C ASN A 163 32.75 8.69 5.82
N VAL A 164 31.79 8.27 6.64
CA VAL A 164 30.57 7.57 6.21
C VAL A 164 29.36 8.39 6.62
N THR A 165 28.42 8.57 5.68
CA THR A 165 27.13 9.21 5.94
C THR A 165 26.01 8.21 5.69
N VAL A 166 25.21 7.96 6.72
CA VAL A 166 24.02 7.11 6.62
C VAL A 166 22.80 7.98 6.33
N ILE A 167 22.06 7.65 5.28
CA ILE A 167 20.88 8.40 4.86
C ILE A 167 19.66 7.49 5.00
N LEU A 168 18.74 7.87 5.88
CA LEU A 168 17.53 7.12 6.18
C LEU A 168 16.37 7.77 5.43
N LEU A 169 15.68 7.02 4.57
CA LEU A 169 14.48 7.48 3.89
C LEU A 169 13.24 6.83 4.53
N SER A 170 12.26 7.64 4.95
CA SER A 170 11.03 7.15 5.57
C SER A 170 9.80 8.00 5.23
N GLU A 171 8.60 7.46 5.45
CA GLU A 171 7.35 8.21 5.47
C GLU A 171 6.95 8.64 6.89
N ILE A 172 7.46 7.96 7.91
CA ILE A 172 7.19 8.27 9.32
C ILE A 172 8.12 9.37 9.81
N VAL A 173 7.63 10.20 10.74
CA VAL A 173 8.41 11.24 11.40
C VAL A 173 9.44 10.64 12.37
N TRP A 174 10.53 11.38 12.62
CA TRP A 174 11.67 10.94 13.43
C TRP A 174 11.31 10.58 14.88
N GLU A 175 10.32 11.22 15.49
CA GLU A 175 9.98 11.02 16.90
C GLU A 175 9.58 9.56 17.20
N MET A 176 9.00 8.88 16.21
CA MET A 176 8.60 7.48 16.30
C MET A 176 9.78 6.50 16.14
N PHE A 177 10.97 6.98 15.74
CA PHE A 177 12.21 6.18 15.66
C PHE A 177 13.00 6.16 16.96
N ARG A 178 12.69 7.04 17.93
CA ARG A 178 13.49 7.17 19.16
C ARG A 178 13.41 5.89 20.01
N PRO A 179 14.53 5.17 20.22
CA PRO A 179 14.55 4.02 21.12
C PRO A 179 14.55 4.48 22.58
N ASN A 180 14.11 3.59 23.47
CA ASN A 180 14.05 3.87 24.92
C ASN A 180 15.42 4.20 25.54
N THR A 181 16.51 3.71 24.94
CA THR A 181 17.89 3.89 25.42
C THR A 181 18.54 5.20 24.95
N GLY A 182 17.84 6.01 24.15
CA GLY A 182 18.41 7.15 23.45
C GLY A 182 19.28 6.74 22.26
N CYS A 183 19.50 7.68 21.34
CA CYS A 183 20.32 7.50 20.15
C CYS A 183 20.94 8.84 19.72
N PHE A 184 21.91 8.79 18.80
CA PHE A 184 22.47 9.99 18.18
C PHE A 184 21.42 10.63 17.26
N GLU A 185 21.16 11.92 17.43
CA GLU A 185 20.13 12.60 16.64
C GLU A 185 20.63 12.94 15.23
N PRO A 186 20.00 12.41 14.17
CA PRO A 186 20.34 12.74 12.79
C PRO A 186 19.88 14.14 12.43
N PHE A 187 20.44 14.68 11.34
CA PHE A 187 19.88 15.88 10.72
C PHE A 187 18.57 15.53 10.02
N ILE A 188 17.47 16.15 10.45
CA ILE A 188 16.12 15.88 9.95
C ILE A 188 15.82 16.80 8.76
N LEU A 189 15.55 16.20 7.60
CA LEU A 189 15.18 16.89 6.37
C LEU A 189 13.76 16.50 5.92
N TYR A 190 12.91 17.51 5.73
CA TYR A 190 11.54 17.30 5.28
C TYR A 190 11.40 17.48 3.76
N PHE A 191 10.77 16.50 3.10
CA PHE A 191 10.35 16.56 1.71
C PHE A 191 8.85 16.87 1.63
N PRO A 192 8.45 18.11 1.29
CA PRO A 192 7.06 18.53 1.27
C PRO A 192 6.29 17.89 0.11
N ASP A 193 4.97 17.80 0.22
CA ASP A 193 4.15 17.27 -0.86
C ASP A 193 4.15 18.18 -2.10
N TYR A 194 3.88 17.60 -3.26
CA TYR A 194 3.71 18.38 -4.49
C TYR A 194 2.35 19.09 -4.47
N SER A 195 2.39 20.42 -4.66
CA SER A 195 1.19 21.21 -4.94
C SER A 195 0.59 20.83 -6.29
N ILE A 196 -0.67 21.19 -6.52
CA ILE A 196 -1.33 20.97 -7.81
C ILE A 196 -0.54 21.55 -8.99
N GLY A 197 0.08 22.72 -8.80
CA GLY A 197 0.92 23.36 -9.81
C GLY A 197 2.23 22.60 -10.06
N HIS A 198 2.84 22.03 -9.02
CA HIS A 198 4.02 21.18 -9.18
C HIS A 198 3.68 19.89 -9.92
N LEU A 199 2.59 19.21 -9.54
CA LEU A 199 2.13 18.00 -10.23
C LEU A 199 1.83 18.27 -11.70
N GLN A 200 1.15 19.37 -12.02
CA GLN A 200 0.86 19.75 -13.40
C GLN A 200 2.14 19.91 -14.22
N LYS A 201 3.14 20.63 -13.68
CA LYS A 201 4.44 20.82 -14.34
C LYS A 201 5.15 19.48 -14.58
N ILE A 202 5.28 18.65 -13.54
CA ILE A 202 5.98 17.36 -13.62
C ILE A 202 5.30 16.42 -14.63
N LEU A 203 3.97 16.29 -14.56
CA LEU A 203 3.24 15.42 -15.47
C LEU A 203 3.32 15.93 -16.92
N SER A 204 3.26 17.25 -17.13
CA SER A 204 3.32 17.86 -18.47
C SER A 204 4.65 17.67 -19.20
N GLN A 205 5.75 17.38 -18.49
CA GLN A 205 7.05 17.12 -19.11
C GLN A 205 7.05 15.81 -19.91
N ASN A 206 6.27 14.82 -19.50
CA ASN A 206 6.16 13.53 -20.18
C ASN A 206 5.12 13.58 -21.31
N HIS A 207 5.13 14.65 -22.13
CA HIS A 207 4.18 14.78 -23.22
C HIS A 207 4.57 13.89 -24.40
N PRO A 208 3.59 13.27 -25.10
CA PRO A 208 3.85 12.56 -26.33
C PRO A 208 4.31 13.54 -27.42
N PRO A 209 5.24 13.15 -28.31
CA PRO A 209 5.78 14.02 -29.36
C PRO A 209 4.76 14.36 -30.45
N GLU A 210 3.67 13.61 -30.53
CA GLU A 210 2.62 13.73 -31.54
C GLU A 210 1.73 14.95 -31.36
N TYR A 211 1.66 15.51 -30.14
CA TYR A 211 0.74 16.58 -29.78
C TYR A 211 1.47 17.78 -29.16
N SER A 212 0.85 18.97 -29.24
CA SER A 212 1.37 20.17 -28.60
C SER A 212 1.44 20.03 -27.07
N ALA A 213 2.49 20.59 -26.46
CA ALA A 213 2.64 20.65 -25.01
C ALA A 213 1.46 21.37 -24.34
N ASP A 214 0.92 22.41 -24.98
CA ASP A 214 -0.25 23.14 -24.47
C ASP A 214 -1.48 22.23 -24.40
N PHE A 215 -1.68 21.37 -25.42
CA PHE A 215 -2.78 20.42 -25.48
C PHE A 215 -2.69 19.38 -24.35
N TYR A 216 -1.49 18.84 -24.11
CA TYR A 216 -1.26 17.90 -23.03
C TYR A 216 -1.38 18.56 -21.65
N SER A 217 -0.91 19.80 -21.49
CA SER A 217 -1.05 20.55 -20.23
C SER A 217 -2.51 20.82 -19.87
N ALA A 218 -3.37 21.07 -20.86
CA ALA A 218 -4.81 21.23 -20.67
C ALA A 218 -5.47 19.91 -20.26
N TYR A 219 -5.05 18.79 -20.84
CA TYR A 219 -5.48 17.45 -20.43
C TYR A 219 -5.10 17.15 -18.97
N ILE A 220 -3.86 17.39 -18.58
CA ILE A 220 -3.39 17.18 -17.21
C ILE A 220 -4.16 18.07 -16.22
N ASN A 221 -4.48 19.32 -16.59
CA ASN A 221 -5.29 20.19 -15.74
C ASN A 221 -6.71 19.61 -15.51
N ILE A 222 -7.33 19.06 -16.55
CA ILE A 222 -8.63 18.36 -16.44
C ILE A 222 -8.51 17.13 -15.53
N LEU A 223 -7.47 16.32 -15.73
CA LEU A 223 -7.22 15.11 -14.95
C LEU A 223 -7.01 15.45 -13.47
N LEU A 224 -6.14 16.41 -13.17
CA LEU A 224 -5.91 16.87 -11.80
C LEU A 224 -7.18 17.47 -11.18
N GLY A 225 -8.01 18.19 -11.95
CA GLY A 225 -9.29 18.70 -11.47
C GLY A 225 -10.24 17.62 -10.94
N VAL A 226 -10.21 16.41 -11.50
CA VAL A 226 -11.03 15.27 -11.05
C VAL A 226 -10.32 14.45 -9.96
N PHE A 227 -9.05 14.11 -10.17
CA PHE A 227 -8.36 13.13 -9.32
C PHE A 227 -7.66 13.73 -8.10
N TYR A 228 -7.32 15.02 -8.08
CA TYR A 228 -6.52 15.63 -7.00
C TYR A 228 -7.19 15.57 -5.63
N MET A 229 -8.51 15.50 -5.58
CA MET A 229 -9.27 15.36 -4.32
C MET A 229 -9.14 13.96 -3.71
N VAL A 230 -8.86 12.94 -4.51
CA VAL A 230 -8.80 11.52 -4.08
C VAL A 230 -7.35 11.03 -4.02
N CYS A 231 -6.53 11.36 -5.02
CA CYS A 231 -5.17 10.87 -5.18
C CYS A 231 -4.19 12.02 -5.42
N ARG A 232 -3.13 12.06 -4.60
CA ARG A 232 -2.00 12.99 -4.73
C ARG A 232 -0.70 12.28 -5.12
N ASP A 233 -0.75 10.98 -5.39
CA ASP A 233 0.40 10.18 -5.77
C ASP A 233 0.79 10.42 -7.22
N LEU A 234 2.02 10.90 -7.43
CA LEU A 234 2.54 11.20 -8.76
C LEU A 234 2.55 9.97 -9.68
N LYS A 235 2.93 8.80 -9.17
CA LYS A 235 3.03 7.57 -9.98
C LYS A 235 1.66 7.10 -10.47
N GLU A 236 0.65 7.11 -9.59
CA GLU A 236 -0.71 6.71 -9.94
C GLU A 236 -1.35 7.72 -10.90
N LEU A 237 -1.14 9.02 -10.67
CA LEU A 237 -1.58 10.06 -11.60
C LEU A 237 -0.92 9.93 -12.97
N GLN A 238 0.38 9.59 -13.04
CA GLN A 238 1.08 9.35 -14.30
C GLN A 238 0.52 8.14 -15.04
N HIS A 239 0.27 7.03 -14.32
CA HIS A 239 -0.35 5.84 -14.89
C HIS A 239 -1.77 6.12 -15.42
N LEU A 240 -2.61 6.79 -14.64
CA LEU A 240 -3.97 7.18 -15.05
C LEU A 240 -3.95 8.19 -16.21
N ALA A 241 -2.96 9.07 -16.25
CA ALA A 241 -2.78 10.02 -17.34
C ALA A 241 -2.44 9.30 -18.65
N ALA A 242 -1.51 8.36 -18.62
CA ALA A 242 -1.16 7.55 -19.80
C ALA A 242 -2.36 6.73 -20.30
N LEU A 243 -3.09 6.08 -19.38
CA LEU A 243 -4.19 5.19 -19.69
C LEU A 243 -5.40 5.89 -20.33
N ASN A 244 -5.74 7.10 -19.87
CA ASN A 244 -6.93 7.82 -20.34
C ASN A 244 -6.63 8.79 -21.49
N PHE A 245 -5.36 8.94 -21.88
CA PHE A 245 -4.96 9.88 -22.93
C PHE A 245 -5.46 9.47 -24.32
N SER A 246 -5.46 8.17 -24.61
CA SER A 246 -6.03 7.58 -25.84
C SER A 246 -7.50 8.00 -26.06
N LYS A 247 -8.32 7.98 -25.01
CA LYS A 247 -9.73 8.38 -25.08
C LYS A 247 -9.90 9.89 -25.18
N TYR A 248 -8.95 10.66 -24.63
CA TYR A 248 -8.96 12.12 -24.74
C TYR A 248 -8.72 12.60 -26.17
N CYS A 249 -7.79 11.96 -26.89
CA CYS A 249 -7.43 12.35 -28.25
C CYS A 249 -8.41 11.83 -29.32
N GLU A 250 -9.28 10.88 -29.00
CA GLU A 250 -10.23 10.27 -29.95
C GLU A 250 -11.09 11.28 -30.73
N PRO A 251 -11.71 12.33 -30.14
CA PRO A 251 -12.48 13.31 -30.91
C PRO A 251 -11.64 14.17 -31.86
N VAL A 252 -10.35 14.33 -31.54
CA VAL A 252 -9.38 15.05 -32.39
C VAL A 252 -9.00 14.17 -33.58
N VAL A 253 -8.75 12.88 -33.34
CA VAL A 253 -8.48 11.88 -34.40
C VAL A 253 -9.68 11.72 -35.33
N ARG A 254 -10.91 11.68 -34.79
CA ARG A 254 -12.17 11.63 -35.56
C ARG A 254 -12.50 12.95 -36.28
N ARG A 255 -11.69 14.01 -36.10
CA ARG A 255 -11.87 15.37 -36.66
C ARG A 255 -13.18 16.07 -36.25
N GLU A 256 -13.79 15.66 -35.15
CA GLU A 256 -15.01 16.27 -34.61
C GLU A 256 -14.71 17.54 -33.78
N ALA A 257 -13.49 17.63 -33.24
CA ALA A 257 -13.00 18.76 -32.45
C ALA A 257 -11.59 19.17 -32.89
N LYS A 258 -11.26 20.46 -32.76
CA LYS A 258 -9.89 20.95 -32.90
C LYS A 258 -9.16 20.85 -31.55
N GLU A 259 -7.83 20.85 -31.57
CA GLU A 259 -6.99 20.86 -30.36
C GLU A 259 -7.29 22.03 -29.41
N ARG A 260 -7.85 23.14 -29.94
CA ARG A 260 -8.20 24.34 -29.17
C ARG A 260 -9.57 24.25 -28.48
N ASP A 261 -10.40 23.26 -28.81
CA ASP A 261 -11.77 23.13 -28.29
C ASP A 261 -11.80 22.41 -26.93
N THR A 262 -11.12 22.96 -25.92
CA THR A 262 -10.94 22.35 -24.58
C THR A 262 -12.25 21.97 -23.90
N ARG A 263 -13.31 22.78 -24.06
CA ARG A 263 -14.62 22.52 -23.44
C ARG A 263 -15.34 21.30 -24.01
N LYS A 264 -15.20 21.03 -25.31
CA LYS A 264 -15.82 19.85 -25.94
C LYS A 264 -15.11 18.58 -25.51
N LEU A 265 -13.77 18.62 -25.48
CA LEU A 265 -12.94 17.51 -25.02
C LEU A 265 -13.19 17.20 -23.55
N TRP A 266 -13.31 18.24 -22.71
CA TRP A 266 -13.65 18.09 -21.30
C TRP A 266 -14.98 17.37 -21.08
N LYS A 267 -16.05 17.80 -21.77
CA LYS A 267 -17.36 17.16 -21.66
C LYS A 267 -17.37 15.69 -22.10
N ASN A 268 -16.53 15.32 -23.06
CA ASN A 268 -16.42 13.93 -23.51
C ASN A 268 -15.71 13.06 -22.46
N ILE A 269 -14.60 13.55 -21.90
CA ILE A 269 -13.76 12.74 -21.01
C ILE A 269 -14.21 12.73 -19.55
N GLU A 270 -14.89 13.78 -19.07
CA GLU A 270 -15.32 13.89 -17.68
C GLU A 270 -16.08 12.66 -17.15
N PRO A 271 -17.13 12.14 -17.82
CA PRO A 271 -17.82 10.93 -17.33
C PRO A 271 -16.92 9.69 -17.36
N HIS A 272 -16.01 9.60 -18.33
CA HIS A 272 -15.06 8.50 -18.43
C HIS A 272 -14.04 8.51 -17.28
N LEU A 273 -13.51 9.69 -16.90
CA LEU A 273 -12.61 9.82 -15.75
C LEU A 273 -13.31 9.47 -14.43
N LYS A 274 -14.58 9.88 -14.27
CA LYS A 274 -15.38 9.49 -13.09
C LYS A 274 -15.56 7.97 -13.00
N LYS A 275 -15.76 7.28 -14.13
CA LYS A 275 -15.79 5.82 -14.19
C LYS A 275 -14.42 5.22 -13.85
N ALA A 276 -13.34 5.72 -14.45
CA ALA A 276 -11.98 5.27 -14.19
C ALA A 276 -11.57 5.44 -12.70
N MET A 277 -12.04 6.50 -12.06
CA MET A 277 -11.83 6.75 -10.63
C MET A 277 -12.49 5.69 -9.75
N GLN A 278 -13.65 5.15 -10.14
CA GLN A 278 -14.33 4.11 -9.38
C GLN A 278 -13.76 2.71 -9.66
N THR A 279 -13.24 2.45 -10.87
CA THR A 279 -12.81 1.11 -11.26
C THR A 279 -11.29 0.92 -11.25
N VAL A 280 -10.55 1.74 -12.01
CA VAL A 280 -9.12 1.57 -12.26
C VAL A 280 -8.30 1.97 -11.03
N TYR A 281 -8.67 3.06 -10.36
CA TYR A 281 -7.99 3.48 -9.13
C TYR A 281 -8.12 2.44 -8.02
N LEU A 282 -9.30 1.81 -7.87
CA LEU A 282 -9.53 0.70 -6.94
C LEU A 282 -8.93 -0.63 -7.44
N ARG A 283 -8.31 -0.64 -8.63
CA ARG A 283 -7.77 -1.83 -9.31
C ARG A 283 -8.79 -2.95 -9.47
N GLU A 284 -10.07 -2.61 -9.61
CA GLU A 284 -11.13 -3.58 -9.91
C GLU A 284 -11.00 -4.16 -11.32
N ILE A 285 -10.41 -3.39 -12.23
CA ILE A 285 -10.16 -3.73 -13.62
C ILE A 285 -8.67 -3.51 -13.88
N SER A 286 -8.02 -4.49 -14.50
CA SER A 286 -6.60 -4.38 -14.88
C SER A 286 -6.39 -3.32 -15.96
N SER A 287 -5.19 -2.73 -16.03
CA SER A 287 -4.84 -1.75 -17.08
C SER A 287 -5.04 -2.29 -18.49
N SER A 288 -4.66 -3.55 -18.74
CA SER A 288 -4.84 -4.21 -20.05
C SER A 288 -6.30 -4.47 -20.41
N GLN A 289 -7.15 -4.76 -19.44
CA GLN A 289 -8.59 -4.91 -19.65
C GLN A 289 -9.24 -3.56 -19.93
N TRP A 290 -8.75 -2.49 -19.29
CA TRP A 290 -9.23 -1.14 -19.51
C TRP A 290 -8.84 -0.59 -20.89
N GLU A 291 -7.62 -0.86 -21.37
CA GLU A 291 -7.21 -0.50 -22.73
C GLU A 291 -8.07 -1.20 -23.79
N ARG A 292 -8.38 -2.48 -23.60
CA ARG A 292 -9.30 -3.21 -24.50
C ARG A 292 -10.70 -2.59 -24.53
N LEU A 293 -11.22 -2.17 -23.38
CA LEU A 293 -12.50 -1.45 -23.29
C LEU A 293 -12.50 -0.11 -24.01
N GLN A 294 -11.34 0.51 -24.22
CA GLN A 294 -11.24 1.75 -24.99
C GLN A 294 -11.21 1.49 -26.49
N CYS A 295 -10.68 0.34 -26.93
CA CYS A 295 -10.64 -0.07 -28.33
C CYS A 295 -11.95 -0.69 -28.82
N GLU A 296 -12.68 -1.40 -27.95
CA GLU A 296 -13.99 -1.97 -28.28
C GLU A 296 -15.11 -0.92 -28.07
N GLU A 297 -15.82 -0.53 -29.14
CA GLU A 297 -16.87 0.50 -29.09
C GLU A 297 -18.11 0.07 -28.27
N GLU A 298 -18.27 -1.23 -28.01
CA GLU A 298 -19.33 -1.79 -27.16
C GLU A 298 -18.78 -1.97 -25.74
N PRO A 299 -19.19 -1.16 -24.75
CA PRO A 299 -18.79 -1.35 -23.36
C PRO A 299 -19.51 -2.58 -22.81
N GLY A 300 -18.99 -3.77 -23.10
CA GLY A 300 -19.30 -4.96 -22.32
C GLY A 300 -19.08 -4.63 -20.85
N GLN A 301 -20.10 -4.83 -20.02
CA GLN A 301 -19.97 -4.64 -18.57
C GLN A 301 -18.96 -5.67 -18.04
N ILE A 302 -17.67 -5.33 -18.06
CA ILE A 302 -16.66 -6.09 -17.33
C ILE A 302 -17.01 -5.91 -15.86
N LYS A 303 -17.55 -6.98 -15.27
CA LYS A 303 -17.72 -7.10 -13.84
C LYS A 303 -16.32 -7.10 -13.23
N GLY A 304 -15.96 -6.03 -12.52
CA GLY A 304 -14.70 -5.95 -11.80
C GLY A 304 -14.55 -7.07 -10.76
N LEU A 305 -13.37 -7.26 -10.20
CA LEU A 305 -13.12 -8.32 -9.20
C LEU A 305 -14.17 -8.35 -8.06
N SER A 306 -14.66 -7.19 -7.65
CA SER A 306 -15.69 -7.01 -6.61
C SER A 306 -17.06 -7.61 -6.98
N ALA A 307 -17.39 -7.65 -8.27
CA ALA A 307 -18.68 -8.16 -8.77
C ALA A 307 -18.73 -9.70 -8.89
N HIS A 308 -17.64 -10.41 -8.64
CA HIS A 308 -17.57 -11.88 -8.59
C HIS A 308 -18.01 -12.48 -7.25
N ALA A 309 -18.77 -11.76 -6.42
CA ALA A 309 -19.29 -12.24 -5.14
C ALA A 309 -20.30 -13.44 -5.25
N HIS A 310 -20.45 -14.07 -6.41
CA HIS A 310 -21.23 -15.28 -6.59
C HIS A 310 -20.34 -16.51 -6.43
N VAL A 311 -20.19 -16.99 -5.20
CA VAL A 311 -19.52 -18.26 -4.91
C VAL A 311 -20.56 -19.38 -4.92
N GLU A 312 -20.36 -20.38 -5.79
CA GLU A 312 -21.18 -21.59 -5.79
C GLU A 312 -20.76 -22.50 -4.64
N LEU A 313 -21.65 -22.66 -3.66
CA LEU A 313 -21.44 -23.52 -2.50
C LEU A 313 -22.38 -24.73 -2.52
N PRO A 314 -21.98 -25.88 -1.93
CA PRO A 314 -22.89 -27.00 -1.72
C PRO A 314 -24.14 -26.61 -0.92
N TYR A 315 -25.26 -27.31 -1.12
CA TYR A 315 -26.54 -26.99 -0.48
C TYR A 315 -26.45 -26.85 1.05
N TYR A 316 -25.87 -27.84 1.74
CA TYR A 316 -25.69 -27.79 3.19
C TYR A 316 -24.72 -26.70 3.64
N SER A 317 -23.66 -26.43 2.86
CA SER A 317 -22.74 -25.32 3.11
C SER A 317 -23.41 -23.96 3.00
N LYS A 318 -24.37 -23.78 2.08
CA LYS A 318 -25.19 -22.56 1.99
C LYS A 318 -26.02 -22.35 3.26
N PHE A 319 -26.72 -23.38 3.73
CA PHE A 319 -27.52 -23.31 4.97
C PHE A 319 -26.65 -23.13 6.22
N LEU A 320 -25.49 -23.79 6.30
CA LEU A 320 -24.51 -23.59 7.37
C LEU A 320 -24.05 -22.14 7.44
N LEU A 321 -23.75 -21.54 6.28
CA LEU A 321 -23.29 -20.15 6.23
C LEU A 321 -24.41 -19.16 6.60
N ILE A 322 -25.65 -19.40 6.15
CA ILE A 322 -26.82 -18.61 6.56
C ILE A 322 -27.06 -18.73 8.08
N ALA A 323 -27.00 -19.94 8.63
CA ALA A 323 -27.15 -20.19 10.05
C ALA A 323 -26.06 -19.48 10.87
N ALA A 324 -24.81 -19.53 10.39
CA ALA A 324 -23.69 -18.83 11.02
C ALA A 324 -23.85 -17.31 11.00
N TYR A 325 -24.36 -16.76 9.89
CA TYR A 325 -24.69 -15.34 9.81
C TYR A 325 -25.76 -14.95 10.83
N LEU A 326 -26.86 -15.71 10.90
CA LEU A 326 -27.91 -15.50 11.90
C LEU A 326 -27.39 -15.61 13.33
N ALA A 327 -26.53 -16.59 13.61
CA ALA A 327 -25.92 -16.75 14.92
C ALA A 327 -25.03 -15.54 15.29
N SER A 328 -24.30 -14.98 14.32
CA SER A 328 -23.36 -13.89 14.58
C SER A 328 -24.02 -12.52 14.75
N TYR A 329 -25.06 -12.22 13.96
CA TYR A 329 -25.72 -10.91 13.97
C TYR A 329 -26.93 -10.84 14.92
N ASN A 330 -27.60 -11.96 15.20
CA ASN A 330 -28.68 -11.96 16.18
C ASN A 330 -28.17 -12.20 17.61
N PRO A 331 -28.72 -11.50 18.62
CA PRO A 331 -28.40 -11.79 20.01
C PRO A 331 -28.99 -13.13 20.48
N VAL A 332 -28.27 -13.86 21.33
CA VAL A 332 -28.70 -15.18 21.86
C VAL A 332 -30.11 -15.17 22.48
N ARG A 333 -30.53 -14.03 23.03
CA ARG A 333 -31.86 -13.88 23.66
C ARG A 333 -33.02 -13.99 22.65
N THR A 334 -32.78 -13.71 21.37
CA THR A 334 -33.82 -13.71 20.34
C THR A 334 -33.93 -15.04 19.61
N ASP A 335 -32.94 -15.92 19.73
CA ASP A 335 -32.92 -17.23 19.06
C ASP A 335 -34.18 -18.05 19.34
N LYS A 336 -34.59 -18.00 20.61
CA LYS A 336 -35.87 -18.53 21.06
C LYS A 336 -36.97 -18.07 20.10
N ARG A 337 -37.31 -16.78 20.07
CA ARG A 337 -38.38 -16.19 19.27
C ARG A 337 -38.35 -16.61 17.79
N PHE A 338 -37.17 -16.71 17.19
CA PHE A 338 -37.00 -16.94 15.76
C PHE A 338 -37.00 -18.42 15.35
N PHE A 339 -36.44 -19.31 16.17
CA PHE A 339 -36.12 -20.68 15.76
C PHE A 339 -36.94 -21.76 16.47
N LEU A 340 -37.63 -21.45 17.57
CA LEU A 340 -38.51 -22.44 18.22
C LEU A 340 -39.93 -22.35 17.64
N LYS A 341 -40.37 -23.42 16.96
CA LYS A 341 -41.78 -23.63 16.59
C LYS A 341 -42.57 -23.77 17.91
N HIS A 342 -43.48 -22.83 18.20
CA HIS A 342 -44.19 -22.62 19.49
C HIS A 342 -43.47 -21.76 20.55
N HIS A 343 -42.99 -20.57 20.17
CA HIS A 343 -42.82 -19.52 21.18
C HIS A 343 -44.16 -19.08 21.73
N GLY A 344 -44.37 -19.28 23.03
CA GLY A 344 -45.47 -18.65 23.74
C GLY A 344 -45.46 -17.13 23.55
N LYS A 345 -46.59 -16.47 23.81
CA LYS A 345 -46.73 -15.00 23.71
C LYS A 345 -45.76 -14.32 24.67
N ILE A 346 -44.65 -13.77 24.16
CA ILE A 346 -43.74 -12.93 24.95
C ILE A 346 -44.44 -11.59 25.20
N LYS A 347 -44.55 -11.18 26.48
CA LYS A 347 -45.16 -9.90 26.88
C LYS A 347 -44.41 -8.74 26.21
N LYS A 348 -45.13 -7.93 25.43
CA LYS A 348 -44.65 -6.78 24.63
C LYS A 348 -44.13 -5.58 25.46
N THR A 349 -43.74 -5.76 26.72
CA THR A 349 -43.52 -4.61 27.63
C THR A 349 -42.13 -3.96 27.51
N ASN A 350 -41.13 -4.65 26.95
CA ASN A 350 -39.74 -4.13 26.89
C ASN A 350 -39.17 -3.96 25.48
N PHE A 351 -39.96 -4.16 24.42
CA PHE A 351 -39.43 -4.18 23.05
C PHE A 351 -39.20 -2.77 22.47
N MET A 352 -39.91 -1.76 22.94
CA MET A 352 -39.87 -0.40 22.35
C MET A 352 -38.77 0.52 22.92
N LYS A 353 -38.05 0.13 23.98
CA LYS A 353 -37.02 0.99 24.62
C LYS A 353 -35.58 0.68 24.17
N LYS A 354 -35.38 0.21 22.93
CA LYS A 354 -34.04 -0.24 22.49
C LYS A 354 -33.61 0.24 21.11
N HIS A 355 -34.20 1.31 20.59
CA HIS A 355 -33.64 2.05 19.44
C HIS A 355 -32.34 2.80 19.77
N GLU A 356 -31.90 2.79 21.03
CA GLU A 356 -30.65 3.44 21.49
C GLU A 356 -29.41 2.55 21.39
N LYS A 357 -29.54 1.25 21.11
CA LYS A 357 -28.37 0.40 20.90
C LYS A 357 -28.01 0.48 19.44
N THR A 358 -26.86 1.09 19.16
CA THR A 358 -26.11 0.99 17.90
C THR A 358 -26.37 -0.37 17.24
N SER A 359 -26.82 -0.34 15.97
CA SER A 359 -27.26 -1.55 15.27
C SER A 359 -26.18 -2.61 15.32
N ASN A 360 -26.56 -3.87 15.52
CA ASN A 360 -25.59 -4.95 15.68
C ASN A 360 -24.73 -5.11 14.41
N HIS A 361 -25.27 -4.72 13.25
CA HIS A 361 -24.54 -4.63 12.01
C HIS A 361 -23.40 -3.60 12.01
N LEU A 362 -23.48 -2.51 12.79
CA LEU A 362 -22.40 -1.52 12.92
C LEU A 362 -21.32 -1.95 13.92
N LEU A 363 -21.66 -2.74 14.95
CA LEU A 363 -20.67 -3.28 15.90
C LEU A 363 -19.86 -4.43 15.31
N GLY A 364 -20.35 -5.05 14.25
CA GLY A 364 -19.74 -6.21 13.61
C GLY A 364 -20.16 -7.57 14.22
N PRO A 365 -19.62 -8.67 13.66
CA PRO A 365 -20.05 -10.03 13.95
C PRO A 365 -19.66 -10.50 15.36
N LYS A 366 -20.63 -11.06 16.11
CA LYS A 366 -20.40 -11.62 17.45
C LYS A 366 -19.97 -13.08 17.40
N PRO A 367 -19.08 -13.52 18.31
CA PRO A 367 -18.69 -14.92 18.37
C PRO A 367 -19.85 -15.78 18.88
N PHE A 368 -20.02 -16.97 18.31
CA PHE A 368 -21.04 -17.94 18.71
C PHE A 368 -20.43 -19.35 18.86
N PRO A 369 -20.95 -20.18 19.78
CA PRO A 369 -20.49 -21.56 19.95
C PRO A 369 -21.03 -22.48 18.85
N LEU A 370 -20.33 -23.59 18.59
CA LEU A 370 -20.73 -24.61 17.63
C LEU A 370 -22.16 -25.13 17.87
N ASP A 371 -22.55 -25.35 19.12
CA ASP A 371 -23.88 -25.87 19.47
C ASP A 371 -25.01 -24.95 19.00
N ARG A 372 -24.79 -23.64 19.10
CA ARG A 372 -25.76 -22.62 18.64
C ARG A 372 -25.89 -22.64 17.13
N LEU A 373 -24.78 -22.84 16.40
CA LEU A 373 -24.80 -22.96 14.95
C LEU A 373 -25.63 -24.17 14.50
N LEU A 374 -25.36 -25.35 15.09
CA LEU A 374 -26.09 -26.57 14.75
C LEU A 374 -27.57 -26.47 15.11
N ALA A 375 -27.90 -25.87 16.25
CA ALA A 375 -29.30 -25.64 16.64
C ALA A 375 -30.06 -24.75 15.64
N ILE A 376 -29.43 -23.68 15.17
CA ILE A 376 -30.02 -22.81 14.14
C ILE A 376 -30.12 -23.56 12.81
N LEU A 377 -29.08 -24.29 12.41
CA LEU A 377 -29.09 -25.11 11.18
C LEU A 377 -30.27 -26.08 11.15
N TYR A 378 -30.45 -26.87 12.22
CA TYR A 378 -31.54 -27.84 12.30
C TYR A 378 -32.92 -27.19 12.41
N SER A 379 -33.00 -25.92 12.80
CA SER A 379 -34.24 -25.16 12.79
C SER A 379 -34.61 -24.63 11.40
N ILE A 380 -33.62 -24.23 10.60
CA ILE A 380 -33.86 -23.57 9.30
C ILE A 380 -33.95 -24.56 8.14
N VAL A 381 -33.38 -25.77 8.29
CA VAL A 381 -33.45 -26.82 7.27
C VAL A 381 -34.73 -27.63 7.49
N ASP A 382 -35.59 -27.74 6.47
CA ASP A 382 -36.86 -28.47 6.56
C ASP A 382 -36.69 -29.99 6.66
N ASN A 383 -35.56 -30.52 6.18
CA ASN A 383 -35.22 -31.95 6.23
C ASN A 383 -34.55 -32.31 7.55
N ARG A 384 -34.84 -33.50 8.09
CA ARG A 384 -34.11 -34.05 9.26
C ARG A 384 -32.68 -34.42 8.84
N VAL A 385 -31.73 -33.54 9.15
CA VAL A 385 -30.31 -33.76 8.86
C VAL A 385 -29.67 -34.52 10.02
N ALA A 386 -29.09 -35.69 9.75
CA ALA A 386 -28.28 -36.41 10.73
C ALA A 386 -26.92 -35.70 10.92
N PRO A 387 -26.39 -35.60 12.16
CA PRO A 387 -25.04 -35.09 12.42
C PRO A 387 -24.00 -36.08 11.88
N THR A 388 -23.67 -35.95 10.60
CA THR A 388 -22.62 -36.75 9.95
C THR A 388 -21.28 -36.03 10.04
N ALA A 389 -20.18 -36.80 10.00
CA ALA A 389 -18.82 -36.26 9.93
C ALA A 389 -18.64 -35.24 8.77
N ASN A 390 -19.42 -35.40 7.69
CA ASN A 390 -19.41 -34.50 6.53
C ASN A 390 -19.86 -33.07 6.87
N ILE A 391 -20.78 -32.88 7.84
CA ILE A 391 -21.23 -31.53 8.24
C ILE A 391 -20.14 -30.82 9.02
N PHE A 392 -19.48 -31.53 9.93
CA PHE A 392 -18.33 -30.99 10.67
C PHE A 392 -17.17 -30.68 9.71
N SER A 393 -16.91 -31.58 8.74
CA SER A 393 -15.93 -31.35 7.67
C SER A 393 -16.27 -30.08 6.87
N GLN A 394 -17.54 -29.89 6.49
CA GLN A 394 -17.99 -28.67 5.80
C GLN A 394 -17.82 -27.40 6.64
N ILE A 395 -18.06 -27.45 7.96
CA ILE A 395 -17.82 -26.31 8.85
C ILE A 395 -16.33 -25.95 8.85
N THR A 396 -15.45 -26.95 8.99
CA THR A 396 -14.00 -26.74 8.90
C THR A 396 -13.60 -26.21 7.52
N SER A 397 -14.18 -26.72 6.43
CA SER A 397 -13.95 -26.20 5.07
C SER A 397 -14.37 -24.73 4.93
N LEU A 398 -15.50 -24.33 5.51
CA LEU A 398 -15.94 -22.93 5.51
C LEU A 398 -14.99 -22.01 6.30
N VAL A 399 -14.34 -22.53 7.34
CA VAL A 399 -13.27 -21.82 8.06
C VAL A 399 -12.02 -21.71 7.20
N THR A 400 -11.58 -22.78 6.54
CA THR A 400 -10.41 -22.74 5.65
C THR A 400 -10.63 -21.81 4.45
N LEU A 401 -11.87 -21.67 3.98
CA LEU A 401 -12.28 -20.73 2.93
C LEU A 401 -12.44 -19.28 3.43
N GLN A 402 -12.14 -19.00 4.70
CA GLN A 402 -12.28 -17.69 5.33
C GLN A 402 -13.70 -17.09 5.31
N LEU A 403 -14.73 -17.91 5.04
CA LEU A 403 -16.14 -17.52 5.15
C LEU A 403 -16.61 -17.53 6.62
N LEU A 404 -15.92 -18.31 7.45
CA LEU A 404 -16.00 -18.31 8.91
C LEU A 404 -14.60 -18.10 9.48
N SER A 405 -14.50 -17.48 10.65
CA SER A 405 -13.26 -17.39 11.42
C SER A 405 -13.44 -17.99 12.79
N VAL A 406 -12.43 -18.71 13.28
CA VAL A 406 -12.39 -19.21 14.66
C VAL A 406 -11.79 -18.13 15.54
N VAL A 407 -12.40 -17.91 16.70
CA VAL A 407 -11.96 -16.93 17.69
C VAL A 407 -11.53 -17.66 18.94
N GLY A 408 -10.23 -17.71 19.16
CA GLY A 408 -9.58 -18.46 20.24
C GLY A 408 -8.36 -19.21 19.72
N ASN A 409 -7.67 -19.92 20.60
CA ASN A 409 -6.57 -20.80 20.20
C ASN A 409 -7.15 -22.03 19.50
N ASN A 410 -6.57 -22.42 18.36
CA ASN A 410 -7.02 -23.53 17.52
C ASN A 410 -6.89 -24.92 18.20
N ASP A 411 -6.24 -25.00 19.36
CA ASP A 411 -5.83 -26.26 20.02
C ASP A 411 -6.87 -26.85 20.97
N GLN A 412 -8.06 -26.25 21.08
CA GLN A 412 -9.14 -26.78 21.92
C GLN A 412 -10.20 -27.45 21.05
N LEU A 413 -10.21 -28.79 21.07
CA LEU A 413 -11.37 -29.61 20.64
C LEU A 413 -12.65 -29.24 21.40
N ASP A 414 -12.50 -28.61 22.58
CA ASP A 414 -13.59 -28.20 23.44
C ASP A 414 -14.16 -26.83 23.02
N GLY A 415 -15.31 -26.87 22.34
CA GLY A 415 -16.19 -25.72 22.12
C GLY A 415 -15.60 -24.54 21.33
N PRO A 416 -15.16 -24.71 20.06
CA PRO A 416 -14.69 -23.60 19.24
C PRO A 416 -15.76 -22.53 19.09
N ARG A 417 -15.35 -21.26 19.23
CA ARG A 417 -16.19 -20.11 18.95
C ARG A 417 -15.94 -19.63 17.53
N TYR A 418 -17.00 -19.54 16.74
CA TYR A 418 -16.94 -19.08 15.36
C TYR A 418 -17.46 -17.65 15.24
N LYS A 419 -16.97 -16.93 14.23
CA LYS A 419 -17.50 -15.65 13.75
C LYS A 419 -17.77 -15.76 12.25
N CYS A 420 -18.81 -15.07 11.81
CA CYS A 420 -19.17 -15.00 10.40
C CYS A 420 -18.53 -13.75 9.77
N THR A 421 -17.74 -13.92 8.70
CA THR A 421 -16.99 -12.83 8.05
C THR A 421 -17.70 -12.26 6.83
N VAL A 422 -18.80 -12.87 6.40
CA VAL A 422 -19.49 -12.48 5.17
C VAL A 422 -20.44 -11.30 5.35
N SER A 423 -20.64 -10.55 4.26
CA SER A 423 -21.55 -9.39 4.22
C SER A 423 -23.01 -9.80 4.09
N LEU A 424 -23.90 -8.84 4.36
CA LEU A 424 -25.36 -9.03 4.21
C LEU A 424 -25.75 -9.31 2.77
N ASP A 425 -25.12 -8.63 1.80
CA ASP A 425 -25.46 -8.78 0.37
C ASP A 425 -25.04 -10.16 -0.15
N PHE A 426 -23.90 -10.67 0.30
CA PHE A 426 -23.45 -12.03 -0.02
C PHE A 426 -24.43 -13.08 0.51
N ILE A 427 -24.83 -12.95 1.78
CA ILE A 427 -25.81 -13.88 2.38
C ILE A 427 -27.18 -13.76 1.72
N ARG A 428 -27.63 -12.56 1.37
CA ARG A 428 -28.89 -12.37 0.62
C ARG A 428 -28.84 -13.06 -0.74
N ALA A 429 -27.71 -12.97 -1.45
CA ALA A 429 -27.53 -13.67 -2.72
C ALA A 429 -27.62 -15.20 -2.53
N ILE A 430 -26.94 -15.75 -1.51
CA ILE A 430 -27.01 -17.18 -1.20
C ILE A 430 -28.43 -17.59 -0.81
N ALA A 431 -29.08 -16.83 0.07
CA ALA A 431 -30.43 -17.10 0.56
C ALA A 431 -31.45 -17.13 -0.58
N ARG A 432 -31.32 -16.24 -1.57
CA ARG A 432 -32.12 -16.29 -2.82
C ARG A 432 -31.92 -17.59 -3.60
N THR A 433 -30.69 -18.12 -3.69
CA THR A 433 -30.46 -19.39 -4.40
C THR A 433 -31.09 -20.61 -3.74
N VAL A 434 -31.36 -20.55 -2.44
CA VAL A 434 -32.03 -21.62 -1.67
C VAL A 434 -33.47 -21.29 -1.32
N ASN A 435 -34.03 -20.22 -1.89
CA ASN A 435 -35.38 -19.70 -1.61
C ASN A 435 -35.66 -19.46 -0.10
N PHE A 436 -34.65 -19.02 0.65
CA PHE A 436 -34.77 -18.71 2.07
C PHE A 436 -34.87 -17.18 2.29
N ASP A 437 -35.86 -16.73 3.06
CA ASP A 437 -36.05 -15.31 3.35
C ASP A 437 -35.29 -14.89 4.61
N ILE A 438 -34.03 -14.49 4.44
CA ILE A 438 -33.13 -14.14 5.54
C ILE A 438 -33.59 -12.91 6.33
N ILE A 439 -34.25 -11.95 5.69
CA ILE A 439 -34.56 -10.64 6.30
C ILE A 439 -35.57 -10.82 7.44
N LYS A 440 -36.50 -11.77 7.32
CA LYS A 440 -37.46 -12.12 8.37
C LYS A 440 -36.83 -12.64 9.66
N TYR A 441 -35.63 -13.21 9.56
CA TYR A 441 -34.93 -13.81 10.70
C TYR A 441 -33.90 -12.85 11.33
N LEU A 442 -33.70 -11.64 10.81
CA LEU A 442 -32.77 -10.68 11.36
C LEU A 442 -33.45 -9.73 12.35
N TYR A 443 -32.85 -9.58 13.54
CA TYR A 443 -33.41 -8.76 14.61
C TYR A 443 -33.50 -7.27 14.26
N ASP A 444 -32.54 -6.74 13.49
CA ASP A 444 -32.40 -5.30 13.22
C ASP A 444 -33.42 -4.80 12.15
N PHE A 445 -34.07 -5.70 11.40
CA PHE A 445 -35.02 -5.37 10.31
C PHE A 445 -36.50 -5.63 10.69
N LEU A 446 -36.78 -5.82 11.98
CA LEU A 446 -38.10 -6.08 12.59
C LEU A 446 -38.48 -4.98 13.56
#